data_AF-A0A2D7JTF5-F1
#
_entry.id   AF-A0A2D7JTF5-F1
#
_cell.length_a   1.000
_cell.length_b   1.000
_cell.length_c   1.000
_cell.angle_alpha   90.00
_cell.angle_beta   90.00
_cell.angle_gamma   90.00
#
_symmetry.space_group_name_H-M   'P 1'
#
loop_
_entity.id
_entity.type
_entity.pdbx_description
1 polymer ?
#
loop_
_entity_poly.entity_id
_entity_poly.type
_entity_poly.pdbx_seq_one_letter_code
_entity_poly.pdbx_strand_id
1 'polypeptide(L)'
;MEEKISEAIKAAVESAPKRKFVESVDISFTIKDVDLKNPTNRIKEEIRLPSGRGRELKIAMFAAGEAATKAKSAGITVFSPQEIEDFGSKKGRAKKVANQFDFFLSEVPHMGLIGRYLGVVLG
;
A
#
# COMPACT_ATOMS: atom_id res chain seq x y z
N MET A 1 16.99 9.10 23.34
CA MET A 1 15.62 9.02 22.78
C MET A 1 15.34 7.61 22.28
N GLU A 2 16.28 7.02 21.53
CA GLU A 2 16.25 5.62 21.11
C GLU A 2 16.04 4.61 22.25
N GLU A 3 16.80 4.72 23.34
CA GLU A 3 16.65 3.82 24.51
C GLU A 3 15.21 3.83 25.07
N LYS A 4 14.62 5.01 25.26
CA LYS A 4 13.25 5.17 25.75
C LYS A 4 12.21 4.54 24.82
N ILE A 5 12.43 4.63 23.50
CA ILE A 5 11.54 4.02 22.51
C ILE A 5 11.67 2.50 22.57
N SER A 6 12.89 1.98 22.67
CA SER A 6 13.14 0.54 22.80
C SER A 6 12.48 -0.06 24.04
N GLU A 7 12.60 0.63 25.18
CA GLU A 7 11.93 0.25 26.43
C GLU A 7 10.40 0.25 26.29
N ALA A 8 9.84 1.30 25.69
CA ALA A 8 8.40 1.40 25.46
C ALA A 8 7.86 0.29 24.55
N ILE A 9 8.60 -0.05 23.48
CA ILE A 9 8.23 -1.15 22.57
C ILE A 9 8.27 -2.49 23.31
N LYS A 10 9.31 -2.76 24.10
CA LYS A 10 9.40 -4.00 24.90
C LYS A 10 8.24 -4.13 25.87
N ALA A 11 7.95 -3.06 26.62
CA ALA A 11 6.83 -3.04 27.56
C ALA A 11 5.48 -3.27 26.87
N ALA A 12 5.27 -2.67 25.69
CA ALA A 12 4.05 -2.89 24.91
C ALA A 12 3.89 -4.34 24.44
N VAL A 13 4.97 -4.99 24.00
CA VAL A 13 4.94 -6.39 23.56
C VAL A 13 4.75 -7.35 24.74
N GLU A 14 5.42 -7.11 25.87
CA GLU A 14 5.35 -7.97 27.06
C GLU A 14 3.99 -7.90 27.77
N SER A 15 3.36 -6.72 27.76
CA SER A 15 2.03 -6.51 28.37
C SER A 15 0.87 -6.98 27.48
N ALA A 16 1.13 -7.31 26.21
CA ALA A 16 0.09 -7.75 25.28
C ALA A 16 -0.45 -9.15 25.64
N PRO A 17 -1.77 -9.35 25.69
CA PRO A 17 -2.35 -10.66 25.94
C PRO A 17 -2.12 -11.60 24.75
N LYS A 18 -1.83 -12.88 25.02
CA LYS A 18 -1.60 -13.88 23.96
C LYS A 18 -2.81 -14.00 23.01
N ARG A 19 -2.54 -13.93 21.70
CA ARG A 19 -3.50 -14.18 20.62
C ARG A 19 -3.12 -15.42 19.81
N LYS A 20 -4.08 -15.92 19.02
CA LYS A 20 -3.90 -17.08 18.12
C LYS A 20 -3.44 -16.66 16.70
N PHE A 21 -2.93 -15.45 16.56
CA PHE A 21 -2.41 -14.91 15.31
C PHE A 21 -1.22 -13.99 15.61
N VAL A 22 -0.39 -13.73 14.61
CA VAL A 22 0.74 -12.80 14.74
C VAL A 22 0.22 -11.36 14.68
N GLU A 23 0.47 -10.60 15.74
CA GLU A 23 0.04 -9.20 15.85
C GLU A 23 1.05 -8.28 15.16
N SER A 24 0.56 -7.12 14.69
CA SER A 24 1.40 -6.04 14.16
C SER A 24 1.57 -4.95 15.21
N VAL A 25 2.69 -4.22 15.16
CA VAL A 25 2.95 -3.07 16.01
C VAL A 25 2.75 -1.80 15.20
N ASP A 26 1.87 -0.92 15.69
CA ASP A 26 1.59 0.38 15.08
C ASP A 26 2.19 1.51 15.91
N ILE A 27 2.62 2.58 15.24
CA ILE A 27 3.14 3.79 15.87
C ILE A 27 2.18 4.94 15.60
N SER A 28 1.83 5.68 16.65
CA SER A 28 1.03 6.89 16.56
C SER A 28 1.78 8.04 17.23
N PHE A 29 1.84 9.19 16.58
CA PHE A 29 2.45 10.40 17.11
C PHE A 29 1.61 11.61 16.75
N THR A 30 1.68 12.63 17.61
CA THR A 30 1.06 13.94 17.37
C THR A 30 2.15 14.96 17.13
N ILE A 31 1.91 15.85 16.17
CA ILE A 31 2.84 16.96 15.88
C ILE A 31 2.14 18.25 16.32
N LYS A 32 2.84 19.06 17.10
CA LYS A 32 2.37 20.39 17.49
C LYS A 32 2.81 21.41 16.44
N ASP A 33 2.05 22.49 16.32
CA ASP A 33 2.40 23.66 15.51
C ASP A 33 2.51 23.39 13.99
N VAL A 34 1.76 22.38 13.49
CA VAL A 34 1.62 22.12 12.05
C VAL A 34 0.29 22.65 11.55
N ASP A 35 0.33 23.69 10.71
CA ASP A 35 -0.86 24.19 10.02
C ASP A 35 -1.17 23.32 8.79
N LEU A 36 -2.17 22.43 8.93
CA LEU A 36 -2.65 21.55 7.85
C LEU A 36 -3.49 22.27 6.79
N LYS A 37 -3.84 23.56 7.00
CA LYS A 37 -4.49 24.38 5.97
C LYS A 37 -3.54 24.67 4.82
N ASN A 38 -2.24 24.79 5.11
CA ASN A 38 -1.22 24.86 4.07
C ASN A 38 -0.92 23.44 3.54
N PRO A 39 -1.23 23.12 2.26
CA PRO A 39 -0.99 21.79 1.72
C PRO A 39 0.48 21.34 1.76
N THR A 40 1.44 22.27 1.76
CA THR A 40 2.88 21.94 1.82
C THR A 40 3.29 21.31 3.15
N ASN A 41 2.49 21.49 4.19
CA ASN A 41 2.75 20.95 5.52
C ASN A 41 2.19 19.54 5.72
N ARG A 42 1.43 19.00 4.76
CA ARG A 42 0.88 17.65 4.84
C ARG A 42 2.00 16.64 4.62
N ILE A 43 2.14 15.71 5.56
CA ILE A 43 3.14 14.64 5.47
C ILE A 43 2.53 13.48 4.68
N LYS A 44 3.04 13.24 3.48
CA LYS A 44 2.72 12.07 2.66
C LYS A 44 4.01 11.46 2.15
N GLU A 45 4.64 10.67 3.02
CA GLU A 45 5.95 10.06 2.76
C GLU A 45 5.86 8.54 2.71
N GLU A 46 6.67 7.95 1.83
CA GLU A 46 6.85 6.49 1.76
C GLU A 46 8.23 6.13 2.32
N ILE A 47 8.25 5.41 3.43
CA ILE A 47 9.48 5.02 4.12
C ILE A 47 9.69 3.51 3.96
N ARG A 48 10.86 3.13 3.44
CA ARG A 48 11.28 1.72 3.40
C ARG A 48 11.71 1.29 4.80
N LEU A 49 11.00 0.31 5.37
CA LEU A 49 11.37 -0.25 6.66
C LEU A 49 12.61 -1.14 6.53
N PRO A 50 13.64 -0.97 7.37
CA PRO A 50 14.91 -1.69 7.24
C PRO A 50 14.76 -3.21 7.41
N SER A 51 13.80 -3.63 8.22
CA SER A 51 13.50 -5.05 8.48
C SER A 51 12.19 -5.53 7.85
N GLY A 52 11.58 -4.72 6.97
CA GLY A 52 10.27 -4.99 6.38
C GLY A 52 9.10 -4.88 7.38
N ARG A 53 7.91 -5.31 6.94
CA ARG A 53 6.65 -5.22 7.73
C ARG A 53 6.31 -6.50 8.50
N GLY A 54 7.16 -7.53 8.43
CA GLY A 54 6.89 -8.86 9.00
C GLY A 54 5.84 -9.70 8.26
N ARG A 55 5.21 -9.17 7.21
CA ARG A 55 4.33 -9.88 6.28
C ARG A 55 4.75 -9.66 4.83
N GLU A 56 4.41 -10.60 3.97
CA GLU A 56 4.64 -10.47 2.53
C GLU A 56 3.81 -9.31 1.95
N LEU A 57 4.46 -8.46 1.15
CA LEU A 57 3.81 -7.36 0.44
C LEU A 57 3.14 -7.90 -0.83
N LYS A 58 1.85 -7.61 -0.99
CA LYS A 58 1.11 -7.99 -2.18
C LYS A 58 1.15 -6.86 -3.19
N ILE A 59 1.78 -7.09 -4.32
CA ILE A 59 1.96 -6.08 -5.37
C ILE A 59 1.25 -6.54 -6.63
N ALA A 60 0.54 -5.62 -7.27
CA ALA A 60 0.01 -5.80 -8.62
C ALA A 60 0.56 -4.74 -9.57
N MET A 61 0.57 -5.03 -10.87
CA MET A 61 1.06 -4.13 -11.91
C MET A 61 0.08 -4.04 -13.07
N PHE A 62 -0.22 -2.82 -13.51
CA PHE A 62 -0.87 -2.56 -14.79
C PHE A 62 0.20 -2.47 -15.88
N ALA A 63 0.26 -3.47 -16.75
CA ALA A 63 1.30 -3.55 -17.77
C ALA A 63 0.89 -4.38 -18.99
N ALA A 64 1.57 -4.15 -20.11
CA ALA A 64 1.48 -4.92 -21.33
C ALA A 64 2.87 -5.38 -21.84
N GLY A 65 2.88 -6.22 -22.87
CA GLY A 65 4.09 -6.62 -23.60
C GLY A 65 5.23 -7.18 -22.73
N GLU A 66 6.42 -6.59 -22.90
CA GLU A 66 7.64 -7.04 -22.22
C GLU A 66 7.59 -6.80 -20.71
N ALA A 67 7.06 -5.64 -20.27
CA ALA A 67 6.93 -5.31 -18.85
C ALA A 67 6.00 -6.29 -18.12
N ALA A 68 4.87 -6.65 -18.75
CA ALA A 68 3.97 -7.67 -18.24
C ALA A 68 4.66 -9.03 -18.07
N THR A 69 5.49 -9.43 -19.03
CA THR A 69 6.22 -10.71 -18.99
C THR A 69 7.25 -10.73 -17.87
N LYS A 70 8.01 -9.64 -17.69
CA LYS A 70 8.97 -9.49 -16.60
C LYS A 70 8.29 -9.50 -15.23
N ALA A 71 7.19 -8.77 -15.07
CA ALA A 71 6.44 -8.71 -13.83
C ALA A 71 5.85 -10.07 -13.43
N LYS A 72 5.25 -10.81 -14.39
CA LYS A 72 4.78 -12.19 -14.14
C LYS A 72 5.93 -13.12 -13.73
N SER A 73 7.08 -13.00 -14.38
CA SER A 73 8.28 -13.81 -14.05
C SER A 73 8.81 -13.50 -12.64
N ALA A 74 8.57 -12.28 -12.14
CA ALA A 74 8.89 -11.87 -10.78
C ALA A 74 7.79 -12.20 -9.75
N GLY A 75 6.74 -12.94 -10.13
CA GLY A 75 5.63 -13.30 -9.24
C GLY A 75 4.62 -12.18 -8.98
N ILE A 76 4.68 -11.08 -9.72
CA ILE A 76 3.76 -9.94 -9.58
C ILE A 76 2.48 -10.22 -10.37
N THR A 77 1.32 -9.95 -9.76
CA THR A 77 0.04 -10.05 -10.47
C THR A 77 -0.05 -8.94 -11.52
N VAL A 78 -0.32 -9.29 -12.78
CA VAL A 78 -0.41 -8.31 -13.87
C VAL A 78 -1.83 -8.19 -14.39
N PHE A 79 -2.31 -6.96 -14.50
CA PHE A 79 -3.58 -6.61 -15.13
C PHE A 79 -3.34 -5.96 -16.49
N SER A 80 -4.05 -6.42 -17.52
CA SER A 80 -3.95 -5.85 -18.86
C SER A 80 -4.74 -4.53 -18.98
N PRO A 81 -4.49 -3.72 -20.03
CA PRO A 81 -5.26 -2.50 -20.28
C PRO A 81 -6.77 -2.75 -20.40
N GLN A 82 -7.18 -3.86 -21.02
CA GLN A 82 -8.58 -4.23 -21.12
C GLN A 82 -9.20 -4.52 -19.74
N GLU A 83 -8.44 -5.12 -18.82
CA GLU A 83 -8.91 -5.37 -17.45
C GLU A 83 -9.12 -4.07 -16.66
N ILE A 84 -8.35 -3.01 -16.95
CA ILE A 84 -8.54 -1.69 -16.34
C ILE A 84 -9.92 -1.12 -16.69
N GLU A 85 -10.32 -1.23 -17.96
CA GLU A 85 -11.63 -0.77 -18.41
C GLU A 85 -12.77 -1.61 -17.81
N ASP A 86 -12.59 -2.94 -17.77
CA ASP A 86 -13.54 -3.87 -17.16
C ASP A 86 -13.80 -3.56 -15.67
N PHE A 87 -12.77 -3.14 -14.93
CA PHE A 87 -12.92 -2.72 -13.54
C PHE A 87 -13.82 -1.49 -13.40
N GLY A 88 -13.80 -0.59 -14.38
CA GLY A 88 -14.68 0.58 -14.44
C GLY A 88 -16.16 0.22 -14.53
N SER A 89 -16.49 -0.78 -15.36
CA SER A 89 -17.86 -1.28 -15.49
C SER A 89 -18.30 -2.14 -14.29
N LYS A 90 -17.36 -2.80 -13.62
CA LYS A 90 -17.63 -3.74 -12.51
C LYS A 90 -16.99 -3.26 -11.20
N LYS A 91 -17.51 -2.17 -10.64
CA LYS A 91 -17.01 -1.55 -9.38
C LYS A 91 -16.84 -2.54 -8.22
N GLY A 92 -17.70 -3.54 -8.09
CA GLY A 92 -17.57 -4.58 -7.05
C GLY A 92 -16.31 -5.44 -7.21
N ARG A 93 -15.92 -5.76 -8.45
CA ARG A 93 -14.67 -6.48 -8.76
C ARG A 93 -13.47 -5.58 -8.50
N ALA A 94 -13.53 -4.31 -8.90
CA ALA A 94 -12.46 -3.33 -8.67
C ALA A 94 -12.13 -3.18 -7.17
N LYS A 95 -13.15 -3.05 -6.31
CA LYS A 95 -12.97 -2.97 -4.85
C LYS A 95 -12.34 -4.24 -4.26
N LYS A 96 -12.76 -5.42 -4.73
CA LYS A 96 -12.17 -6.68 -4.29
C LYS A 96 -10.69 -6.76 -4.65
N VAL A 97 -10.33 -6.36 -5.86
CA VAL A 97 -8.93 -6.32 -6.31
C VAL A 97 -8.13 -5.30 -5.50
N ALA A 98 -8.64 -4.08 -5.32
CA ALA A 98 -7.99 -3.04 -4.51
C ALA A 98 -7.65 -3.52 -3.10
N ASN A 99 -8.56 -4.25 -2.45
CA ASN A 99 -8.35 -4.77 -1.09
C ASN A 99 -7.40 -5.98 -1.00
N GLN A 100 -7.01 -6.58 -2.13
CA GLN A 100 -6.11 -7.74 -2.15
C GLN A 100 -4.63 -7.36 -2.19
N PHE A 101 -4.30 -6.15 -2.65
CA PHE A 101 -2.93 -5.69 -2.87
C PHE A 101 -2.61 -4.49 -1.99
N ASP A 102 -1.37 -4.41 -1.52
CA ASP A 102 -0.84 -3.27 -0.77
C ASP A 102 -0.42 -2.13 -1.70
N PHE A 103 0.14 -2.48 -2.87
CA PHE A 103 0.65 -1.51 -3.84
C PHE A 103 0.28 -1.88 -5.27
N PHE A 104 0.07 -0.84 -6.09
CA PHE A 104 -0.13 -0.95 -7.53
C PHE A 104 0.97 -0.21 -8.27
N LEU A 105 1.62 -0.91 -9.21
CA LEU A 105 2.55 -0.33 -10.16
C LEU A 105 1.85 -0.14 -11.50
N SER A 106 2.31 0.81 -12.32
CA SER A 106 1.75 1.01 -13.66
C SER A 106 2.81 1.47 -14.64
N GLU A 107 2.68 1.04 -15.88
CA GLU A 107 3.31 1.73 -17.00
C GLU A 107 2.62 3.09 -17.24
N VAL A 108 3.41 4.08 -17.67
CA VAL A 108 2.93 5.45 -17.93
C VAL A 108 1.73 5.51 -18.89
N PRO A 109 1.68 4.73 -20.00
CA PRO A 109 0.55 4.79 -20.94
C PRO A 109 -0.81 4.43 -20.35
N HIS A 110 -0.86 3.71 -19.22
CA HIS A 110 -2.11 3.24 -18.62
C HIS A 110 -2.71 4.22 -17.61
N MET A 111 -1.95 5.24 -17.18
CA MET A 111 -2.36 6.17 -16.12
C MET A 111 -3.68 6.89 -16.41
N GLY A 112 -3.96 7.24 -17.66
CA GLY A 112 -5.24 7.86 -18.06
C GLY A 112 -6.45 6.94 -17.84
N LEU A 113 -6.32 5.66 -18.19
CA LEU A 113 -7.36 4.65 -17.98
C LEU A 113 -7.55 4.37 -16.48
N ILE A 114 -6.45 4.24 -15.73
CA ILE A 114 -6.47 4.01 -14.28
C ILE A 114 -7.17 5.17 -13.58
N GLY A 115 -6.79 6.42 -13.86
CA GLY A 115 -7.44 7.59 -13.27
C GLY A 115 -8.95 7.61 -13.52
N ARG A 116 -9.37 7.29 -14.76
CA ARG A 116 -10.78 7.26 -15.15
C ARG A 116 -11.59 6.14 -14.47
N TYR A 117 -11.08 4.91 -14.48
CA TYR A 117 -11.86 3.73 -14.09
C TYR A 117 -11.60 3.26 -12.66
N LEU A 118 -10.38 3.43 -12.17
CA LEU A 118 -9.94 2.97 -10.86
C LEU A 118 -9.72 4.11 -9.86
N GLY A 119 -9.66 5.37 -10.28
CA GLY A 119 -9.45 6.52 -9.38
C GLY A 119 -10.50 6.62 -8.26
N VAL A 120 -11.75 6.23 -8.53
CA VAL A 120 -12.84 6.21 -7.53
C VAL A 120 -12.66 5.10 -6.48
N VAL A 121 -11.84 4.09 -6.77
CA VAL A 121 -11.62 2.92 -5.90
C VAL A 121 -10.27 2.96 -5.20
N LEU A 122 -9.23 3.46 -5.87
CA LEU A 122 -7.86 3.53 -5.36
C LEU A 122 -7.50 4.90 -4.74
N GLY A 123 -8.34 5.91 -4.93
CA GLY A 123 -8.15 7.27 -4.40
C GLY A 123 -8.43 7.40 -2.92
#